data_AF-A0A0B2RXL7-F1
#
_entry.id   AF-A0A0B2RXL7-F1
#
_cell.length_a   1.000
_cell.length_b   1.000
_cell.length_c   1.000
_cell.angle_alpha   90.00
_cell.angle_beta   90.00
_cell.angle_gamma   90.00
#
_symmetry.space_group_name_H-M   'P 1'
#
loop_
_entity.id
_entity.type
_entity.pdbx_description
1 polymer ?
#
loop_
_entity_poly.entity_id
_entity_poly.type
_entity_poly.pdbx_seq_one_letter_code
_entity_poly.pdbx_strand_id
1 'polypeptide(L)'
;TFSAGFAYLEAERVNNIVWALERFRGLFLRHDRLPLVIVTDRDLALMNAVKTVFPESTNLLCRFHIDKNVKAKCKSLIGEKNAWDYVMDNWGTLVDCPSEYEFHESYQKFQVACSPWPMFVDYVNDTWIIPHKEKFITAWTNKVMHLGNTTTNRVESAHWALKRVLQNSVGDLCSVWDAMNNMITLQHVEIKASFETSTHVVGHVYKKTLYKRLLGMVSRDALNQIASEIDRLRYLGNNLSSCGCVMRSTHGLPCACELSRYTASSIPLESVHLFWRRLCFSDQGLCETEVTIKEEIEVISKRFDELDVAGKVNLKSKLREIAYPDHNSMCPPPSKVNTKGAPKKPMKRSQTSTKRDPSYWEYVDAFHSVQSSNSPVKRSASCSQPRQPTRIIPMLDQFASFFQGFIRDVVDVKADGNCGYRSIGALLGMGEDSWPLVRNELLKELGRWSHEYMNLFGGTERFEQLKLSLLVDGFSKVSVDKWMDITDMGYVIASRY
;
A
#
# COMPACT_ATOMS: atom_id res chain seq x y z
N THR A 1 3.18 10.82 1.57
CA THR A 1 1.74 10.55 1.31
C THR A 1 0.97 10.82 2.58
N PHE A 2 -0.33 11.16 2.51
CA PHE A 2 -1.17 11.32 3.70
C PHE A 2 -2.53 10.66 3.50
N SER A 3 -3.21 10.39 4.62
CA SER A 3 -4.59 9.95 4.71
C SER A 3 -5.51 11.17 4.80
N ALA A 4 -6.41 11.38 3.84
CA ALA A 4 -7.33 12.51 3.85
C ALA A 4 -8.57 12.31 4.73
N GLY A 5 -8.81 11.08 5.20
CA GLY A 5 -9.91 10.72 6.09
C GLY A 5 -10.08 9.21 6.21
N PHE A 6 -10.90 8.78 7.17
CA PHE A 6 -11.30 7.39 7.38
C PHE A 6 -12.82 7.33 7.50
N ALA A 7 -13.45 6.31 6.92
CA ALA A 7 -14.90 6.14 6.91
C ALA A 7 -15.30 4.79 7.50
N TYR A 8 -16.12 4.81 8.54
CA TYR A 8 -16.80 3.63 9.06
C TYR A 8 -18.09 3.42 8.27
N LEU A 9 -18.14 2.37 7.45
CA LEU A 9 -19.31 2.03 6.66
C LEU A 9 -20.12 0.93 7.36
N GLU A 10 -21.44 1.08 7.39
CA GLU A 10 -22.37 0.03 7.84
C GLU A 10 -22.31 -1.22 6.94
N ALA A 11 -22.08 -1.02 5.63
CA ALA A 11 -21.90 -2.07 4.64
C ALA A 11 -21.07 -1.59 3.44
N GLU A 12 -20.39 -2.51 2.76
CA GLU A 12 -19.71 -2.25 1.48
C GLU A 12 -20.73 -2.24 0.32
N ARG A 13 -21.63 -1.23 0.32
CA ARG A 13 -22.67 -1.02 -0.70
C ARG A 13 -22.53 0.37 -1.32
N VAL A 14 -23.01 0.51 -2.57
CA VAL A 14 -22.93 1.77 -3.36
C VAL A 14 -23.33 2.98 -2.53
N ASN A 15 -24.50 2.99 -1.89
CA ASN A 15 -25.02 4.16 -1.17
C ASN A 15 -24.13 4.55 0.03
N ASN A 16 -23.57 3.57 0.76
CA ASN A 16 -22.67 3.84 1.88
C ASN A 16 -21.32 4.42 1.39
N ILE A 17 -20.82 3.94 0.25
CA ILE A 17 -19.58 4.44 -0.37
C ILE A 17 -19.82 5.82 -0.99
N VAL A 18 -20.95 6.06 -1.66
CA VAL A 18 -21.37 7.37 -2.18
C VAL A 18 -21.38 8.39 -1.05
N TRP A 19 -22.04 8.10 0.08
CA TRP A 19 -22.03 8.98 1.26
C TRP A 19 -20.61 9.33 1.71
N ALA A 20 -19.69 8.36 1.81
CA ALA A 20 -18.33 8.62 2.24
C ALA A 20 -17.54 9.46 1.21
N LEU A 21 -17.73 9.20 -0.08
CA LEU A 21 -17.14 9.99 -1.17
C LEU A 21 -17.72 11.40 -1.24
N GLU A 22 -19.01 11.60 -0.92
CA GLU A 22 -19.63 12.92 -0.81
C GLU A 22 -19.05 13.72 0.36
N ARG A 23 -18.83 13.08 1.52
CA ARG A 23 -18.13 13.71 2.66
C ARG A 23 -16.70 14.08 2.31
N PHE A 24 -15.99 13.23 1.56
CA PHE A 24 -14.66 13.55 1.04
C PHE A 24 -14.69 14.68 0.00
N ARG A 25 -15.67 14.70 -0.91
CA ARG A 25 -15.88 15.79 -1.89
C ARG A 25 -16.17 17.12 -1.21
N GLY A 26 -16.88 17.10 -0.08
CA GLY A 26 -17.15 18.28 0.74
C GLY A 26 -15.90 18.95 1.36
N LEU A 27 -14.74 18.29 1.35
CA LEU A 27 -13.47 18.89 1.78
C LEU A 27 -12.85 19.82 0.71
N PHE A 28 -13.34 19.78 -0.53
CA PHE A 28 -12.82 20.57 -1.65
C PHE A 28 -13.60 21.87 -1.82
N LEU A 29 -13.08 22.96 -1.24
CA LEU A 29 -13.67 24.31 -1.31
C LEU A 29 -13.82 24.88 -2.73
N ARG A 30 -13.22 24.25 -3.75
CA ARG A 30 -13.26 24.70 -5.15
C ARG A 30 -13.45 23.52 -6.10
N HIS A 31 -14.37 23.66 -7.06
CA HIS A 31 -14.64 22.62 -8.07
C HIS A 31 -13.48 22.44 -9.07
N ASP A 32 -12.66 23.45 -9.32
CA ASP A 32 -11.44 23.35 -10.16
C ASP A 32 -10.26 22.63 -9.47
N ARG A 33 -10.44 22.17 -8.21
CA ARG A 33 -9.43 21.45 -7.42
C ARG A 33 -9.82 20.00 -7.09
N LEU A 34 -10.90 19.48 -7.66
CA LEU A 34 -11.30 18.07 -7.50
C LEU A 34 -10.22 17.12 -8.04
N PRO A 35 -10.13 15.86 -7.54
CA PRO A 35 -9.11 14.91 -8.00
C PRO A 35 -9.27 14.58 -9.50
N LEU A 36 -8.24 14.78 -10.32
CA LEU A 36 -8.30 14.41 -11.74
C LEU A 36 -8.27 12.89 -11.98
N VAL A 37 -7.72 12.12 -11.03
CA VAL A 37 -7.54 10.67 -11.11
C VAL A 37 -7.88 10.03 -9.77
N ILE A 38 -8.63 8.93 -9.81
CA ILE A 38 -9.00 8.15 -8.61
C ILE A 38 -8.69 6.68 -8.87
N VAL A 39 -7.63 6.16 -8.25
CA VAL A 39 -7.21 4.75 -8.36
C VAL A 39 -7.99 3.91 -7.35
N THR A 40 -8.69 2.88 -7.82
CA THR A 40 -9.45 1.95 -6.98
C THR A 40 -9.06 0.51 -7.27
N ASP A 41 -9.45 -0.43 -6.40
CA ASP A 41 -9.52 -1.83 -6.82
C ASP A 41 -10.76 -2.05 -7.73
N ARG A 42 -10.89 -3.23 -8.34
CA ARG A 42 -12.03 -3.59 -9.23
C ARG A 42 -13.28 -3.97 -8.44
N ASP A 43 -13.68 -3.09 -7.54
CA ASP A 43 -14.89 -3.18 -6.72
C ASP A 43 -16.01 -2.40 -7.41
N LEU A 44 -17.04 -3.10 -7.89
CA LEU A 44 -18.11 -2.48 -8.68
C LEU A 44 -18.93 -1.45 -7.89
N ALA A 45 -19.04 -1.60 -6.56
CA ALA A 45 -19.76 -0.64 -5.74
C ALA A 45 -18.95 0.66 -5.61
N LEU A 46 -17.65 0.55 -5.39
CA LEU A 46 -16.72 1.68 -5.36
C LEU A 46 -16.58 2.38 -6.71
N MET A 47 -16.43 1.64 -7.82
CA MET A 47 -16.32 2.20 -9.17
C MET A 47 -17.57 3.01 -9.55
N ASN A 48 -18.77 2.49 -9.23
CA ASN A 48 -20.02 3.20 -9.47
C ASN A 48 -20.16 4.44 -8.57
N ALA A 49 -19.80 4.33 -7.29
CA ALA A 49 -19.82 5.47 -6.37
C ALA A 49 -18.86 6.60 -6.80
N VAL A 50 -17.65 6.26 -7.29
CA VAL A 50 -16.72 7.23 -7.88
C VAL A 50 -17.34 7.90 -9.09
N LYS A 51 -17.94 7.14 -10.03
CA LYS A 51 -18.62 7.73 -11.20
C LYS A 51 -19.79 8.65 -10.83
N THR A 52 -20.49 8.37 -9.73
CA THR A 52 -21.61 9.21 -9.24
C THR A 52 -21.13 10.51 -8.60
N VAL A 53 -20.12 10.46 -7.74
CA VAL A 53 -19.68 11.62 -6.93
C VAL A 53 -18.62 12.46 -7.64
N PHE A 54 -17.81 11.84 -8.49
CA PHE A 54 -16.66 12.41 -9.17
C PHE A 54 -16.69 12.06 -10.69
N PRO A 55 -17.72 12.50 -11.45
CA PRO A 55 -17.92 12.09 -12.84
C PRO A 55 -16.78 12.51 -13.79
N GLU A 56 -16.16 13.66 -13.54
CA GLU A 56 -15.03 14.19 -14.33
C GLU A 56 -13.67 13.53 -13.99
N SER A 57 -13.61 12.70 -12.94
CA SER A 57 -12.37 12.07 -12.49
C SER A 57 -12.11 10.77 -13.23
N THR A 58 -10.92 10.62 -13.81
CA THR A 58 -10.52 9.36 -14.44
C THR A 58 -10.32 8.29 -13.37
N ASN A 59 -11.29 7.38 -13.25
CA ASN A 59 -11.15 6.21 -12.39
C ASN A 59 -10.25 5.16 -13.06
N LEU A 60 -9.06 4.96 -12.50
CA LEU A 60 -8.12 3.90 -12.86
C LEU A 60 -8.25 2.71 -11.90
N LEU A 61 -7.81 1.54 -12.33
CA LEU A 61 -7.78 0.32 -11.50
C LEU A 61 -6.37 -0.01 -11.04
N CYS A 62 -6.26 -0.51 -9.80
CA CYS A 62 -5.00 -0.95 -9.21
C CYS A 62 -4.41 -2.12 -10.00
N ARG A 63 -3.38 -1.83 -10.79
CA ARG A 63 -2.70 -2.84 -11.61
C ARG A 63 -2.18 -4.01 -10.78
N PHE A 64 -1.61 -3.76 -9.60
CA PHE A 64 -1.12 -4.81 -8.69
C PHE A 64 -2.22 -5.80 -8.26
N HIS A 65 -3.45 -5.34 -8.04
CA HIS A 65 -4.57 -6.22 -7.73
C HIS A 65 -5.14 -6.93 -8.96
N ILE A 66 -4.98 -6.39 -10.17
CA ILE A 66 -5.29 -7.10 -11.43
C ILE A 66 -4.23 -8.17 -11.73
N ASP A 67 -2.95 -7.82 -11.67
CA ASP A 67 -1.81 -8.72 -11.93
C ASP A 67 -1.77 -9.87 -10.91
N LYS A 68 -2.17 -9.61 -9.66
CA LYS A 68 -2.62 -10.66 -8.74
C LYS A 68 -3.79 -11.41 -9.36
N ASN A 69 -4.99 -10.83 -9.44
CA ASN A 69 -6.24 -11.53 -9.83
C ASN A 69 -6.11 -12.43 -11.08
N VAL A 70 -5.32 -12.04 -12.08
CA VAL A 70 -5.02 -12.87 -13.26
C VAL A 70 -4.12 -14.07 -12.93
N LYS A 71 -3.04 -13.90 -12.16
CA LYS A 71 -1.96 -14.89 -11.99
C LYS A 71 -2.34 -16.23 -11.34
N ALA A 72 -3.36 -16.32 -10.50
CA ALA A 72 -3.89 -17.60 -10.01
C ALA A 72 -5.20 -18.02 -10.69
N LYS A 73 -5.88 -17.17 -11.48
CA LYS A 73 -6.73 -17.76 -12.53
C LYS A 73 -5.85 -18.52 -13.51
N CYS A 74 -4.71 -17.96 -13.87
CA CYS A 74 -3.64 -18.60 -14.65
C CYS A 74 -3.21 -19.92 -13.99
N LYS A 75 -2.65 -19.92 -12.76
CA LYS A 75 -2.35 -21.17 -12.00
C LYS A 75 -3.55 -22.14 -11.90
N SER A 76 -4.79 -21.64 -11.81
CA SER A 76 -5.97 -22.50 -11.64
C SER A 76 -6.38 -23.28 -12.87
N LEU A 77 -5.99 -22.79 -14.04
CA LEU A 77 -6.31 -23.38 -15.34
C LEU A 77 -5.06 -23.98 -16.02
N ILE A 78 -3.87 -23.60 -15.57
CA ILE A 78 -2.57 -23.97 -16.13
C ILE A 78 -1.72 -24.60 -15.02
N GLY A 79 -1.78 -25.93 -14.93
CA GLY A 79 -1.11 -26.71 -13.88
C GLY A 79 0.41 -26.85 -14.05
N GLU A 80 0.96 -26.64 -15.25
CA GLU A 80 2.41 -26.65 -15.47
C GLU A 80 3.02 -25.28 -15.14
N LYS A 81 4.09 -25.27 -14.36
CA LYS A 81 4.76 -24.03 -13.93
C LYS A 81 5.29 -23.21 -15.11
N ASN A 82 6.07 -23.84 -16.00
CA ASN A 82 6.71 -23.16 -17.12
C ASN A 82 5.66 -22.48 -18.04
N ALA A 83 4.52 -23.14 -18.23
CA ALA A 83 3.42 -22.65 -19.02
C ALA A 83 2.75 -21.42 -18.39
N TRP A 84 2.48 -21.41 -17.08
CA TRP A 84 1.87 -20.24 -16.44
C TRP A 84 2.85 -19.07 -16.28
N ASP A 85 4.16 -19.34 -16.08
CA ASP A 85 5.19 -18.29 -16.11
C ASP A 85 5.22 -17.63 -17.51
N TYR A 86 5.28 -18.41 -18.60
CA TYR A 86 5.21 -17.88 -19.99
C TYR A 86 3.92 -17.09 -20.28
N VAL A 87 2.76 -17.57 -19.82
CA VAL A 87 1.50 -16.83 -19.98
C VAL A 87 1.49 -15.53 -19.17
N MET A 88 2.14 -15.48 -18.01
CA MET A 88 2.25 -14.25 -17.22
C MET A 88 3.21 -13.22 -17.82
N ASP A 89 4.26 -13.64 -18.52
CA ASP A 89 5.13 -12.72 -19.29
C ASP A 89 4.39 -12.12 -20.51
N ASN A 90 3.56 -12.93 -21.19
CA ASN A 90 2.68 -12.43 -22.25
C ASN A 90 1.60 -11.48 -21.69
N TRP A 91 1.03 -11.77 -20.50
CA TRP A 91 0.14 -10.84 -19.80
C TRP A 91 0.85 -9.51 -19.47
N GLY A 92 2.07 -9.57 -18.91
CA GLY A 92 2.87 -8.38 -18.64
C GLY A 92 3.09 -7.54 -19.90
N THR A 93 3.49 -8.18 -21.00
CA THR A 93 3.67 -7.55 -22.32
C THR A 93 2.38 -6.91 -22.86
N LEU A 94 1.22 -7.50 -22.60
CA LEU A 94 -0.08 -6.94 -22.96
C LEU A 94 -0.44 -5.70 -22.13
N VAL A 95 -0.19 -5.73 -20.82
CA VAL A 95 -0.51 -4.60 -19.91
C VAL A 95 0.50 -3.46 -20.03
N ASP A 96 1.77 -3.75 -20.31
CA ASP A 96 2.82 -2.75 -20.59
C ASP A 96 2.84 -2.25 -22.03
N CYS A 97 1.93 -2.73 -22.89
CA CYS A 97 1.79 -2.24 -24.26
C CYS A 97 1.68 -0.70 -24.27
N PRO A 98 2.62 0.03 -24.92
CA PRO A 98 2.78 1.46 -24.68
C PRO A 98 1.87 2.36 -25.52
N SER A 99 1.21 1.81 -26.55
CA SER A 99 0.28 2.54 -27.43
C SER A 99 -0.95 1.72 -27.81
N GLU A 100 -2.06 2.39 -28.11
CA GLU A 100 -3.28 1.74 -28.62
C GLU A 100 -3.09 1.15 -30.03
N TYR A 101 -2.12 1.66 -30.78
CA TYR A 101 -1.78 1.17 -32.13
C TYR A 101 -1.16 -0.23 -32.06
N GLU A 102 -0.19 -0.44 -31.17
CA GLU A 102 0.46 -1.74 -30.96
C GLU A 102 -0.43 -2.72 -30.17
N PHE A 103 -1.45 -2.23 -29.46
CA PHE A 103 -2.30 -3.06 -28.61
C PHE A 103 -2.97 -4.21 -29.37
N HIS A 104 -3.41 -4.00 -30.61
CA HIS A 104 -4.06 -5.05 -31.39
C HIS A 104 -3.10 -6.23 -31.65
N GLU A 105 -1.86 -5.95 -32.01
CA GLU A 105 -0.82 -6.96 -32.26
C GLU A 105 -0.35 -7.63 -30.96
N SER A 106 -0.17 -6.85 -29.88
CA SER A 106 0.18 -7.39 -28.55
C SER A 106 -0.92 -8.32 -28.01
N TYR A 107 -2.19 -7.94 -28.18
CA TYR A 107 -3.35 -8.74 -27.80
C TYR A 107 -3.47 -10.02 -28.65
N GLN A 108 -3.25 -9.94 -29.97
CA GLN A 108 -3.18 -11.14 -30.82
C GLN A 108 -2.07 -12.11 -30.36
N LYS A 109 -0.88 -11.61 -30.04
CA LYS A 109 0.23 -12.42 -29.51
C LYS A 109 -0.15 -13.10 -28.19
N PHE A 110 -0.78 -12.35 -27.27
CA PHE A 110 -1.32 -12.91 -26.02
C PHE A 110 -2.38 -14.00 -26.27
N GLN A 111 -3.33 -13.78 -27.19
CA GLN A 111 -4.35 -14.78 -27.56
C GLN A 111 -3.73 -16.06 -28.16
N VAL A 112 -2.71 -15.94 -29.01
CA VAL A 112 -1.98 -17.08 -29.58
C VAL A 112 -1.21 -17.82 -28.50
N ALA A 113 -0.46 -17.11 -27.65
CA ALA A 113 0.28 -17.69 -26.52
C ALA A 113 -0.63 -18.42 -25.52
N CYS A 114 -1.85 -17.92 -25.32
CA CYS A 114 -2.84 -18.51 -24.41
C CYS A 114 -3.81 -19.50 -25.09
N SER A 115 -3.67 -19.76 -26.40
CA SER A 115 -4.59 -20.60 -27.17
C SER A 115 -4.79 -22.05 -26.65
N PRO A 116 -3.83 -22.70 -25.95
CA PRO A 116 -4.08 -23.99 -25.31
C PRO A 116 -5.07 -23.93 -24.11
N TRP A 117 -5.37 -22.74 -23.60
CA TRP A 117 -6.19 -22.53 -22.40
C TRP A 117 -7.33 -21.52 -22.64
N PRO A 118 -8.31 -21.84 -23.51
CA PRO A 118 -9.38 -20.92 -23.89
C PRO A 118 -10.14 -20.35 -22.68
N MET A 119 -10.46 -21.17 -21.66
CA MET A 119 -11.13 -20.69 -20.44
C MET A 119 -10.35 -19.61 -19.65
N PHE A 120 -9.03 -19.50 -19.85
CA PHE A 120 -8.22 -18.41 -19.29
C PHE A 120 -8.33 -17.14 -20.15
N VAL A 121 -8.32 -17.29 -21.48
CA VAL A 121 -8.57 -16.20 -22.44
C VAL A 121 -9.96 -15.60 -22.23
N ASP A 122 -10.99 -16.43 -22.13
CA ASP A 122 -12.38 -16.02 -21.88
C ASP A 122 -12.48 -15.21 -20.58
N TYR A 123 -11.92 -15.74 -19.48
CA TYR A 123 -11.85 -15.02 -18.21
C TYR A 123 -11.12 -13.67 -18.32
N VAL A 124 -9.97 -13.63 -19.01
CA VAL A 124 -9.19 -12.39 -19.16
C VAL A 124 -9.99 -11.35 -19.95
N ASN A 125 -10.69 -11.78 -20.99
CA ASN A 125 -11.49 -10.92 -21.84
C ASN A 125 -12.70 -10.35 -21.11
N ASP A 126 -13.56 -11.22 -20.56
CA ASP A 126 -14.82 -10.84 -19.92
C ASP A 126 -14.60 -10.09 -18.60
N THR A 127 -13.52 -10.40 -17.88
CA THR A 127 -13.25 -9.81 -16.56
C THR A 127 -12.46 -8.51 -16.66
N TRP A 128 -11.50 -8.40 -17.60
CA TRP A 128 -10.49 -7.33 -17.62
C TRP A 128 -10.40 -6.58 -18.95
N ILE A 129 -10.16 -7.25 -20.08
CA ILE A 129 -9.87 -6.55 -21.34
C ILE A 129 -11.10 -5.84 -21.91
N ILE A 130 -12.22 -6.53 -22.07
CA ILE A 130 -13.45 -5.97 -22.65
C ILE A 130 -14.01 -4.84 -21.77
N PRO A 131 -14.23 -5.01 -20.45
CA PRO A 131 -14.86 -3.97 -19.63
C PRO A 131 -13.91 -2.88 -19.14
N HIS A 132 -12.60 -3.16 -19.00
CA HIS A 132 -11.71 -2.34 -18.15
C HIS A 132 -10.32 -2.00 -18.71
N LYS A 133 -9.90 -2.47 -19.91
CA LYS A 133 -8.52 -2.25 -20.43
C LYS A 133 -8.00 -0.81 -20.27
N GLU A 134 -8.87 0.16 -20.51
CA GLU A 134 -8.58 1.60 -20.52
C GLU A 134 -8.20 2.15 -19.13
N LYS A 135 -8.52 1.39 -18.07
CA LYS A 135 -8.31 1.75 -16.67
C LYS A 135 -7.00 1.23 -16.08
N PHE A 136 -6.26 0.36 -16.77
CA PHE A 136 -5.04 -0.26 -16.22
C PHE A 136 -3.92 -0.58 -17.24
N ILE A 137 -4.21 -0.65 -18.54
CA ILE A 137 -3.20 -0.92 -19.57
C ILE A 137 -2.49 0.37 -19.98
N THR A 138 -1.16 0.31 -20.04
CA THR A 138 -0.23 1.44 -20.23
C THR A 138 -0.58 2.32 -21.43
N ALA A 139 -1.03 1.73 -22.55
CA ALA A 139 -1.52 2.42 -23.75
C ALA A 139 -2.59 3.49 -23.51
N TRP A 140 -3.47 3.28 -22.53
CA TRP A 140 -4.52 4.24 -22.14
C TRP A 140 -4.12 5.04 -20.90
N THR A 141 -3.55 4.39 -19.87
CA THR A 141 -3.21 5.09 -18.62
C THR A 141 -2.13 6.16 -18.83
N ASN A 142 -1.22 5.98 -19.79
CA ASN A 142 -0.23 6.98 -20.17
C ASN A 142 -0.82 8.28 -20.74
N LYS A 143 -2.10 8.30 -21.13
CA LYS A 143 -2.81 9.51 -21.58
C LYS A 143 -3.32 10.37 -20.42
N VAL A 144 -3.16 9.92 -19.18
CA VAL A 144 -3.79 10.49 -17.97
C VAL A 144 -2.71 10.96 -16.98
N MET A 145 -2.85 12.16 -16.42
CA MET A 145 -1.86 12.70 -15.46
C MET A 145 -2.03 12.12 -14.05
N HIS A 146 -1.74 10.82 -13.90
CA HIS A 146 -1.90 10.06 -12.66
C HIS A 146 -0.74 10.24 -11.65
N LEU A 147 0.29 11.03 -11.98
CA LEU A 147 1.41 11.40 -11.09
C LEU A 147 2.10 10.18 -10.44
N GLY A 148 2.27 9.11 -11.21
CA GLY A 148 2.86 7.84 -10.76
C GLY A 148 1.94 6.93 -9.96
N ASN A 149 0.68 7.32 -9.71
CA ASN A 149 -0.28 6.51 -8.96
C ASN A 149 -1.06 5.57 -9.91
N THR A 150 -0.68 4.30 -9.96
CA THR A 150 -1.39 3.23 -10.70
C THR A 150 -1.74 2.02 -9.81
N THR A 151 -1.46 2.10 -8.50
CA THR A 151 -1.73 1.05 -7.52
C THR A 151 -2.27 1.62 -6.21
N THR A 152 -3.07 0.82 -5.50
CA THR A 152 -3.59 1.11 -4.14
C THR A 152 -2.58 0.79 -3.04
N ASN A 153 -1.35 0.35 -3.38
CA ASN A 153 -0.29 -0.01 -2.42
C ASN A 153 -0.02 1.05 -1.35
N ARG A 154 -0.13 2.35 -1.69
CA ARG A 154 0.01 3.47 -0.75
C ARG A 154 -1.07 3.49 0.33
N VAL A 155 -2.29 3.07 0.00
CA VAL A 155 -3.43 2.94 0.93
C VAL A 155 -3.24 1.69 1.79
N GLU A 156 -2.84 0.57 1.20
CA GLU A 156 -2.61 -0.68 1.94
C GLU A 156 -1.46 -0.57 2.96
N SER A 157 -0.37 0.14 2.62
CA SER A 157 0.69 0.45 3.60
C SER A 157 0.19 1.32 4.76
N ALA A 158 -0.71 2.28 4.50
CA ALA A 158 -1.31 3.11 5.56
C ALA A 158 -2.30 2.30 6.43
N HIS A 159 -3.11 1.44 5.82
CA HIS A 159 -3.98 0.49 6.53
C HIS A 159 -3.17 -0.50 7.38
N TRP A 160 -2.02 -0.98 6.89
CA TRP A 160 -1.12 -1.86 7.66
C TRP A 160 -0.46 -1.12 8.83
N ALA A 161 0.00 0.12 8.62
CA ALA A 161 0.54 0.96 9.69
C ALA A 161 -0.50 1.21 10.79
N LEU A 162 -1.73 1.58 10.43
CA LEU A 162 -2.83 1.74 11.39
C LEU A 162 -3.14 0.43 12.13
N LYS A 163 -3.25 -0.70 11.42
CA LYS A 163 -3.48 -2.03 12.04
C LYS A 163 -2.39 -2.40 13.05
N ARG A 164 -1.13 -1.99 12.85
CA ARG A 164 -0.05 -2.16 13.85
C ARG A 164 -0.24 -1.32 15.10
N VAL A 165 -0.75 -0.08 14.99
CA VAL A 165 -1.06 0.76 16.15
C VAL A 165 -2.24 0.19 16.94
N LEU A 166 -3.27 -0.32 16.24
CA LEU A 166 -4.47 -0.90 16.88
C LEU A 166 -4.23 -2.27 17.52
N GLN A 167 -3.25 -3.04 17.03
CA GLN A 167 -2.83 -4.39 17.48
C GLN A 167 -3.89 -5.51 17.37
N ASN A 168 -5.14 -5.26 17.74
CA ASN A 168 -6.22 -6.26 17.80
C ASN A 168 -7.61 -5.65 17.54
N SER A 169 -8.65 -6.50 17.48
CA SER A 169 -10.04 -6.15 17.15
C SER A 169 -10.94 -5.89 18.36
N VAL A 170 -10.39 -5.63 19.55
CA VAL A 170 -11.13 -5.52 20.83
C VAL A 170 -11.09 -4.10 21.42
N GLY A 171 -10.41 -3.15 20.76
CA GLY A 171 -10.42 -1.73 21.15
C GLY A 171 -11.77 -1.03 20.91
N ASP A 172 -11.99 0.06 21.63
CA ASP A 172 -13.16 0.94 21.46
C ASP A 172 -12.90 2.07 20.43
N LEU A 173 -13.95 2.78 20.04
CA LEU A 173 -13.88 3.84 19.02
C LEU A 173 -12.97 5.02 19.42
N CYS A 174 -12.76 5.30 20.71
CA CYS A 174 -11.83 6.33 21.15
C CYS A 174 -10.39 5.87 20.91
N SER A 175 -10.05 4.63 21.29
CA SER A 175 -8.72 4.06 21.02
C SER A 175 -8.38 4.00 19.52
N VAL A 176 -9.38 3.76 18.65
CA VAL A 176 -9.19 3.79 17.19
C VAL A 176 -9.08 5.23 16.66
N TRP A 177 -9.86 6.17 17.20
CA TRP A 177 -9.75 7.59 16.87
C TRP A 177 -8.36 8.15 17.21
N ASP A 178 -7.85 7.88 18.42
CA ASP A 178 -6.54 8.35 18.86
C ASP A 178 -5.42 7.78 17.97
N ALA A 179 -5.51 6.50 17.59
CA ALA A 179 -4.59 5.88 16.65
C ALA A 179 -4.62 6.53 15.25
N MET A 180 -5.82 6.83 14.72
CA MET A 180 -5.99 7.53 13.45
C MET A 180 -5.45 8.97 13.51
N ASN A 181 -5.77 9.72 14.57
CA ASN A 181 -5.33 11.09 14.79
C ASN A 181 -3.81 11.20 14.92
N ASN A 182 -3.19 10.31 15.70
CA ASN A 182 -1.75 10.23 15.84
C ASN A 182 -1.06 9.89 14.51
N MET A 183 -1.62 8.96 13.73
CA MET A 183 -1.08 8.63 12.40
C MET A 183 -1.18 9.81 11.41
N ILE A 184 -2.30 10.56 11.39
CA ILE A 184 -2.45 11.76 10.56
C ILE A 184 -1.46 12.85 11.00
N THR A 185 -1.24 13.01 12.31
CA THR A 185 -0.31 13.99 12.87
C THR A 185 1.14 13.66 12.48
N LEU A 186 1.53 12.37 12.53
CA LEU A 186 2.84 11.91 12.05
C LEU A 186 3.00 12.17 10.54
N GLN A 187 2.04 11.79 9.70
CA GLN A 187 2.08 12.05 8.26
C GLN A 187 2.19 13.55 7.92
N HIS A 188 1.55 14.43 8.70
CA HIS A 188 1.66 15.88 8.56
C HIS A 188 3.06 16.39 8.93
N VAL A 189 3.69 15.86 9.98
CA VAL A 189 5.09 16.16 10.36
C VAL A 189 6.08 15.65 9.32
N GLU A 190 5.92 14.43 8.83
CA GLU A 190 6.74 13.83 7.75
C GLU A 190 6.70 14.67 6.48
N ILE A 191 5.52 15.16 6.07
CA ILE A 191 5.38 16.01 4.89
C ILE A 191 6.01 17.39 5.11
N LYS A 192 5.91 17.99 6.31
CA LYS A 192 6.66 19.22 6.62
C LYS A 192 8.17 18.98 6.48
N ALA A 193 8.71 17.92 7.09
CA ALA A 193 10.13 17.59 6.95
C ALA A 193 10.56 17.33 5.49
N SER A 194 9.69 16.72 4.68
CA SER A 194 9.89 16.51 3.24
C SER A 194 9.91 17.82 2.43
N PHE A 195 9.05 18.78 2.80
CA PHE A 195 9.07 20.14 2.25
C PHE A 195 10.35 20.87 2.62
N GLU A 196 10.71 20.97 3.90
CA GLU A 196 11.98 21.59 4.35
C GLU A 196 13.20 21.00 3.64
N THR A 197 13.23 19.67 3.52
CA THR A 197 14.28 18.92 2.80
C THR A 197 14.29 19.23 1.31
N SER A 198 13.15 19.54 0.69
CA SER A 198 13.07 19.94 -0.73
C SER A 198 13.47 21.41 -0.93
N THR A 199 13.12 22.29 0.00
CA THR A 199 13.39 23.72 -0.05
C THR A 199 14.86 24.05 0.21
N HIS A 200 15.47 23.47 1.27
CA HIS A 200 16.75 23.95 1.81
C HIS A 200 17.97 23.07 1.50
N VAL A 201 17.82 21.76 1.33
CA VAL A 201 18.97 20.85 1.14
C VAL A 201 19.35 20.75 -0.33
N VAL A 202 20.56 21.14 -0.74
CA VAL A 202 21.00 21.02 -2.15
C VAL A 202 21.95 19.82 -2.34
N GLY A 203 21.43 18.74 -2.93
CA GLY A 203 22.22 17.54 -3.24
C GLY A 203 23.28 17.82 -4.33
N HIS A 204 24.47 17.22 -4.20
CA HIS A 204 25.62 17.52 -5.06
C HIS A 204 25.33 17.37 -6.57
N VAL A 205 24.61 16.32 -6.96
CA VAL A 205 24.19 16.03 -8.34
C VAL A 205 23.42 17.19 -8.99
N TYR A 206 22.68 17.96 -8.17
CA TYR A 206 21.81 19.05 -8.61
C TYR A 206 22.49 20.42 -8.65
N LYS A 207 23.78 20.53 -8.31
CA LYS A 207 24.55 21.80 -8.36
C LYS A 207 24.87 22.28 -9.79
N LYS A 208 24.37 21.60 -10.83
CA LYS A 208 24.55 21.96 -12.26
C LYS A 208 23.59 23.07 -12.68
N THR A 209 24.03 23.98 -13.56
CA THR A 209 23.24 25.10 -14.12
C THR A 209 21.84 24.69 -14.60
N LEU A 210 21.73 23.48 -15.15
CA LEU A 210 20.49 22.85 -15.62
C LEU A 210 19.35 22.90 -14.60
N TYR A 211 19.64 22.68 -13.31
CA TYR A 211 18.64 22.63 -12.24
C TYR A 211 18.42 23.99 -11.54
N LYS A 212 19.16 25.06 -11.91
CA LYS A 212 19.26 26.30 -11.12
C LYS A 212 17.91 26.97 -10.79
N ARG A 213 16.90 26.85 -11.64
CA ARG A 213 15.54 27.41 -11.42
C ARG A 213 14.59 26.48 -10.65
N LEU A 214 14.98 25.22 -10.44
CA LEU A 214 14.18 24.19 -9.77
C LEU A 214 14.61 23.96 -8.32
N LEU A 215 15.89 24.21 -7.99
CA LEU A 215 16.41 24.11 -6.62
C LEU A 215 15.59 24.96 -5.65
N GLY A 216 15.08 24.34 -4.58
CA GLY A 216 14.21 24.97 -3.58
C GLY A 216 12.78 25.27 -4.04
N MET A 217 12.47 25.08 -5.33
CA MET A 217 11.18 25.44 -5.95
C MET A 217 10.34 24.22 -6.38
N VAL A 218 10.92 23.01 -6.34
CA VAL A 218 10.24 21.74 -6.66
C VAL A 218 10.65 20.64 -5.68
N SER A 219 9.81 19.61 -5.53
CA SER A 219 10.09 18.51 -4.61
C SER A 219 11.32 17.68 -5.00
N ARG A 220 11.91 17.01 -4.01
CA ARG A 220 13.02 16.07 -4.22
C ARG A 220 12.70 15.02 -5.29
N ASP A 221 11.49 14.46 -5.25
CA ASP A 221 11.05 13.42 -6.18
C ASP A 221 10.96 13.93 -7.62
N ALA A 222 10.61 15.20 -7.84
CA ALA A 222 10.62 15.80 -9.16
C ALA A 222 12.04 15.99 -9.70
N LEU A 223 12.99 16.43 -8.86
CA LEU A 223 14.40 16.49 -9.23
C LEU A 223 14.97 15.11 -9.58
N ASN A 224 14.63 14.08 -8.79
CA ASN A 224 15.03 12.69 -9.03
C ASN A 224 14.50 12.19 -10.38
N GLN A 225 13.21 12.36 -10.67
CA GLN A 225 12.58 11.93 -11.93
C GLN A 225 13.13 12.70 -13.15
N ILE A 226 13.36 14.01 -13.02
CA ILE A 226 13.97 14.82 -14.09
C ILE A 226 15.41 14.35 -14.36
N ALA A 227 16.18 13.98 -13.33
CA ALA A 227 17.50 13.38 -13.50
C ALA A 227 17.44 12.04 -14.25
N SER A 228 16.47 11.18 -13.95
CA SER A 228 16.26 9.92 -14.70
C SER A 228 15.96 10.16 -16.18
N GLU A 229 15.18 11.19 -16.54
CA GLU A 229 14.97 11.57 -17.95
C GLU A 229 16.24 12.16 -18.62
N ILE A 230 17.08 12.87 -17.86
CA ILE A 230 18.38 13.37 -18.34
C ILE A 230 19.39 12.23 -18.54
N ASP A 231 19.31 11.16 -17.74
CA ASP A 231 20.08 9.94 -17.98
C ASP A 231 19.48 9.15 -19.17
N ARG A 232 18.14 9.06 -19.30
CA ARG A 232 17.47 8.43 -20.47
C ARG A 232 17.84 9.10 -21.79
N LEU A 233 18.06 10.41 -21.81
CA LEU A 233 18.57 11.14 -22.98
C LEU A 233 19.85 10.55 -23.56
N ARG A 234 20.76 10.02 -22.72
CA ARG A 234 22.02 9.42 -23.20
C ARG A 234 21.81 8.13 -24.00
N TYR A 235 20.72 7.41 -23.73
CA TYR A 235 20.34 6.20 -24.44
C TYR A 235 19.52 6.49 -25.71
N LEU A 236 18.68 7.54 -25.70
CA LEU A 236 17.92 7.97 -26.88
C LEU A 236 18.81 8.61 -27.96
N GLY A 237 19.86 9.34 -27.56
CA GLY A 237 20.74 10.05 -28.47
C GLY A 237 19.98 10.97 -29.43
N ASN A 238 20.14 10.75 -30.74
CA ASN A 238 19.47 11.54 -31.77
C ASN A 238 18.02 11.10 -32.04
N ASN A 239 17.56 9.94 -31.56
CA ASN A 239 16.21 9.42 -31.82
C ASN A 239 15.18 10.02 -30.85
N LEU A 240 15.08 11.35 -30.80
CA LEU A 240 14.16 12.06 -29.89
C LEU A 240 12.68 11.80 -30.24
N SER A 241 12.38 11.36 -31.47
CA SER A 241 11.06 10.91 -31.92
C SER A 241 10.54 9.69 -31.16
N SER A 242 11.40 8.77 -30.72
CA SER A 242 11.00 7.58 -29.96
C SER A 242 10.78 7.85 -28.47
N CYS A 243 10.87 9.10 -28.01
CA CYS A 243 10.82 9.44 -26.58
C CYS A 243 9.48 9.08 -25.89
N GLY A 244 8.37 9.01 -26.64
CA GLY A 244 7.02 8.65 -26.17
C GLY A 244 6.34 9.68 -25.25
N CYS A 245 7.02 10.76 -24.87
CA CYS A 245 6.51 11.85 -24.01
C CYS A 245 5.90 11.45 -22.65
N VAL A 246 6.03 10.20 -22.21
CA VAL A 246 5.25 9.64 -21.07
C VAL A 246 5.37 10.46 -19.79
N MET A 247 6.56 10.95 -19.43
CA MET A 247 6.74 11.77 -18.22
C MET A 247 5.99 13.12 -18.28
N ARG A 248 5.77 13.67 -19.48
CA ARG A 248 4.99 14.89 -19.70
C ARG A 248 3.50 14.64 -19.54
N SER A 249 2.96 13.55 -20.08
CA SER A 249 1.53 13.22 -19.96
C SER A 249 1.16 12.70 -18.57
N THR A 250 1.94 11.76 -18.02
CA THR A 250 1.61 11.06 -16.76
C THR A 250 1.99 11.82 -15.50
N HIS A 251 3.15 12.49 -15.50
CA HIS A 251 3.69 13.17 -14.32
C HIS A 251 3.66 14.70 -14.45
N GLY A 252 3.44 15.27 -15.64
CA GLY A 252 3.55 16.71 -15.84
C GLY A 252 4.97 17.26 -15.65
N LEU A 253 5.97 16.40 -15.82
CA LEU A 253 7.41 16.73 -15.80
C LEU A 253 7.94 16.78 -17.24
N PRO A 254 8.97 17.58 -17.55
CA PRO A 254 9.53 17.63 -18.90
C PRO A 254 10.10 16.27 -19.30
N CYS A 255 9.71 15.77 -20.49
CA CYS A 255 10.29 14.55 -21.04
C CYS A 255 11.76 14.73 -21.42
N ALA A 256 12.48 13.64 -21.60
CA ALA A 256 13.77 13.62 -22.28
C ALA A 256 13.75 14.45 -23.59
N CYS A 257 12.68 14.33 -24.39
CA CYS A 257 12.45 15.10 -25.62
C CYS A 257 12.36 16.64 -25.47
N GLU A 258 12.03 17.15 -24.28
CA GLU A 258 12.04 18.57 -23.94
C GLU A 258 13.37 18.95 -23.29
N LEU A 259 13.92 18.08 -22.44
CA LEU A 259 15.16 18.29 -21.70
C LEU A 259 16.40 18.43 -22.60
N SER A 260 16.38 17.84 -23.80
CA SER A 260 17.42 18.04 -24.83
C SER A 260 17.64 19.52 -25.18
N ARG A 261 16.58 20.34 -25.09
CA ARG A 261 16.57 21.78 -25.39
C ARG A 261 17.26 22.61 -24.30
N TYR A 262 17.49 22.03 -23.12
CA TYR A 262 18.08 22.72 -21.96
C TYR A 262 19.52 22.32 -21.66
N THR A 263 20.18 21.54 -22.53
CA THR A 263 21.57 21.08 -22.37
C THR A 263 22.59 22.19 -22.04
N ALA A 264 22.39 23.40 -22.57
CA ALA A 264 23.22 24.59 -22.31
C ALA A 264 22.54 25.67 -21.44
N SER A 265 21.37 25.40 -20.85
CA SER A 265 20.58 26.38 -20.09
C SER A 265 19.94 25.77 -18.84
N SER A 266 19.09 26.52 -18.14
CA SER A 266 18.37 26.06 -16.94
C SER A 266 16.92 25.70 -17.29
N ILE A 267 16.45 24.54 -16.84
CA ILE A 267 15.06 24.09 -17.03
C ILE A 267 14.09 25.14 -16.47
N PRO A 268 13.07 25.61 -17.22
CA PRO A 268 12.07 26.55 -16.72
C PRO A 268 11.21 25.93 -15.61
N LEU A 269 10.91 26.68 -14.55
CA LEU A 269 10.04 26.23 -13.44
C LEU A 269 8.59 26.01 -13.92
N GLU A 270 8.22 26.72 -14.98
CA GLU A 270 6.94 26.68 -15.68
C GLU A 270 6.75 25.35 -16.44
N SER A 271 7.85 24.64 -16.75
CA SER A 271 7.80 23.31 -17.37
C SER A 271 7.46 22.20 -16.37
N VAL A 272 7.42 22.49 -15.07
CA VAL A 272 7.10 21.54 -13.99
C VAL A 272 5.69 21.80 -13.48
N HIS A 273 4.84 20.77 -13.52
CA HIS A 273 3.45 20.84 -13.06
C HIS A 273 3.33 21.24 -11.58
N LEU A 274 2.30 22.02 -11.25
CA LEU A 274 2.08 22.67 -9.95
C LEU A 274 2.13 21.70 -8.75
N PHE A 275 1.68 20.45 -8.93
CA PHE A 275 1.75 19.40 -7.92
C PHE A 275 3.16 19.26 -7.31
N TRP A 276 4.20 19.28 -8.15
CA TRP A 276 5.59 19.14 -7.70
C TRP A 276 6.19 20.42 -7.12
N ARG A 277 5.53 21.56 -7.30
CA ARG A 277 5.95 22.90 -6.85
C ARG A 277 5.34 23.29 -5.51
N ARG A 278 4.30 22.59 -5.03
CA ARG A 278 3.65 22.87 -3.75
C ARG A 278 4.47 22.29 -2.59
N LEU A 279 5.43 23.07 -2.10
CA LEU A 279 6.25 22.78 -0.92
C LEU A 279 5.71 23.42 0.37
N CYS A 280 4.41 23.72 0.44
CA CYS A 280 3.77 24.24 1.64
C CYS A 280 2.30 23.85 1.72
N PHE A 281 1.75 23.84 2.94
CA PHE A 281 0.34 23.61 3.19
C PHE A 281 -0.53 24.85 2.90
N SER A 282 -0.02 26.05 3.17
CA SER A 282 -0.68 27.31 2.85
C SER A 282 -0.97 27.44 1.34
N ASP A 283 -2.14 27.99 1.01
CA ASP A 283 -2.45 28.38 -0.36
C ASP A 283 -1.65 29.64 -0.73
N GLN A 284 -0.86 29.55 -1.80
CA GLN A 284 0.04 30.61 -2.25
C GLN A 284 -0.73 31.70 -3.02
N GLY A 285 -1.58 32.45 -2.33
CA GLY A 285 -2.31 33.60 -2.90
C GLY A 285 -3.57 33.22 -3.70
N LEU A 286 -4.26 32.14 -3.35
CA LEU A 286 -5.67 31.99 -3.73
C LEU A 286 -6.52 32.83 -2.78
N CYS A 287 -7.53 33.52 -3.32
CA CYS A 287 -8.43 34.39 -2.56
C CYS A 287 -9.07 33.62 -1.40
N GLU A 288 -9.02 34.20 -0.19
CA GLU A 288 -9.81 33.74 0.95
C GLU A 288 -11.29 33.83 0.57
N THR A 289 -11.91 32.69 0.29
CA THR A 289 -13.34 32.63 0.02
C THR A 289 -14.08 33.00 1.31
N GLU A 290 -14.91 34.04 1.31
CA GLU A 290 -15.68 34.43 2.50
C GLU A 290 -16.64 33.31 2.92
N VAL A 291 -16.23 32.50 3.90
CA VAL A 291 -17.08 31.47 4.49
C VAL A 291 -18.02 32.13 5.49
N THR A 292 -19.25 32.39 5.05
CA THR A 292 -20.37 32.77 5.91
C THR A 292 -20.98 31.54 6.58
N ILE A 293 -21.64 31.75 7.74
CA ILE A 293 -22.48 30.74 8.41
C ILE A 293 -23.93 31.22 8.57
N LYS A 294 -24.30 32.34 7.93
CA LYS A 294 -25.59 33.02 8.17
C LYS A 294 -26.77 32.16 7.72
N GLU A 295 -26.70 31.58 6.52
CA GLU A 295 -27.78 30.77 5.95
C GLU A 295 -28.02 29.52 6.80
N GLU A 296 -26.96 28.87 7.27
CA GLU A 296 -27.04 27.71 8.17
C GLU A 296 -27.66 28.09 9.51
N ILE A 297 -27.26 29.20 10.11
CA ILE A 297 -27.81 29.69 11.38
C ILE A 297 -29.27 30.12 11.24
N GLU A 298 -29.67 30.72 10.13
CA GLU A 298 -31.07 31.06 9.83
C GLU A 298 -31.94 29.79 9.64
N VAL A 299 -31.46 28.81 8.88
CA VAL A 299 -32.13 27.50 8.71
C VAL A 299 -32.24 26.74 10.04
N ILE A 300 -31.19 26.75 10.86
CA ILE A 300 -31.18 26.15 12.20
C ILE A 300 -32.17 26.86 13.12
N SER A 301 -32.24 28.20 13.06
CA SER A 301 -33.14 29.01 13.90
C SER A 301 -34.60 28.75 13.55
N LYS A 302 -34.95 28.76 12.25
CA LYS A 302 -36.29 28.39 11.79
C LYS A 302 -36.68 26.97 12.22
N ARG A 303 -35.76 26.00 12.05
CA ARG A 303 -35.98 24.61 12.48
C ARG A 303 -36.09 24.47 14.00
N PHE A 304 -35.41 25.31 14.77
CA PHE A 304 -35.58 25.37 16.23
C PHE A 304 -36.99 25.86 16.59
N ASP A 305 -37.56 26.81 15.83
CA ASP A 305 -38.91 27.30 16.11
C ASP A 305 -40.02 26.31 15.81
N GLU A 306 -39.85 25.49 14.77
CA GLU A 306 -40.77 24.41 14.36
C GLU A 306 -40.80 23.18 15.30
N LEU A 307 -39.86 23.04 16.23
CA LEU A 307 -39.74 21.87 17.13
C LEU A 307 -40.64 21.94 18.37
N ASP A 308 -40.94 20.78 18.95
CA ASP A 308 -41.56 20.67 20.27
C ASP A 308 -40.56 21.01 21.41
N VAL A 309 -41.02 21.05 22.66
CA VAL A 309 -40.16 21.38 23.81
C VAL A 309 -38.98 20.41 23.95
N ALA A 310 -39.17 19.10 23.72
CA ALA A 310 -38.08 18.13 23.79
C ALA A 310 -37.07 18.31 22.64
N GLY A 311 -37.56 18.53 21.42
CA GLY A 311 -36.73 18.86 20.26
C GLY A 311 -35.93 20.14 20.45
N LYS A 312 -36.53 21.21 20.96
CA LYS A 312 -35.84 22.47 21.29
C LYS A 312 -34.76 22.26 22.34
N VAL A 313 -35.02 21.49 23.40
CA VAL A 313 -33.98 21.15 24.40
C VAL A 313 -32.83 20.34 23.78
N ASN A 314 -33.11 19.35 22.92
CA ASN A 314 -32.07 18.55 22.27
C ASN A 314 -31.21 19.37 21.30
N LEU A 315 -31.84 20.19 20.45
CA LEU A 315 -31.15 21.05 19.50
C LEU A 315 -30.33 22.14 20.21
N LYS A 316 -30.86 22.72 21.30
CA LYS A 316 -30.12 23.67 22.14
C LYS A 316 -28.87 23.04 22.77
N SER A 317 -28.93 21.77 23.18
CA SER A 317 -27.74 21.04 23.67
C SER A 317 -26.66 20.99 22.59
N LYS A 318 -27.01 20.49 21.40
CA LYS A 318 -26.07 20.35 20.27
C LYS A 318 -25.48 21.67 19.78
N LEU A 319 -26.27 22.74 19.75
CA LEU A 319 -25.77 24.07 19.43
C LEU A 319 -24.84 24.62 20.53
N ARG A 320 -25.09 24.28 21.80
CA ARG A 320 -24.18 24.61 22.89
C ARG A 320 -22.88 23.80 22.81
N GLU A 321 -22.96 22.51 22.45
CA GLU A 321 -21.79 21.64 22.20
C GLU A 321 -20.91 22.21 21.08
N ILE A 322 -21.50 22.79 20.02
CA ILE A 322 -20.78 23.44 18.93
C ILE A 322 -20.19 24.81 19.35
N ALA A 323 -20.97 25.64 20.04
CA ALA A 323 -20.57 27.01 20.40
C ALA A 323 -19.62 27.10 21.60
N TYR A 324 -19.53 26.05 22.43
CA TYR A 324 -18.75 26.00 23.66
C TYR A 324 -17.96 24.68 23.78
N PRO A 325 -17.04 24.37 22.84
CA PRO A 325 -16.40 23.06 22.74
C PRO A 325 -15.62 22.66 24.00
N ASP A 326 -15.05 23.62 24.75
CA ASP A 326 -14.32 23.39 25.99
C ASP A 326 -15.19 22.81 27.13
N HIS A 327 -16.52 22.89 27.00
CA HIS A 327 -17.47 22.29 27.94
C HIS A 327 -17.86 20.85 27.56
N ASN A 328 -17.42 20.34 26.40
CA ASN A 328 -17.69 18.97 25.96
C ASN A 328 -16.68 18.01 26.58
N SER A 329 -16.99 17.50 27.77
CA SER A 329 -16.18 16.47 28.40
C SER A 329 -16.15 15.19 27.56
N MET A 330 -15.05 14.96 26.83
CA MET A 330 -14.76 13.70 26.12
C MET A 330 -14.33 12.57 27.08
N CYS A 331 -14.93 12.51 28.27
CA CYS A 331 -14.79 11.34 29.13
C CYS A 331 -15.55 10.15 28.52
N PRO A 332 -15.01 8.92 28.63
CA PRO A 332 -15.76 7.74 28.23
C PRO A 332 -17.05 7.63 29.07
N PRO A 333 -18.16 7.13 28.51
CA PRO A 333 -19.41 6.99 29.25
C PRO A 333 -19.17 6.13 30.49
N PRO A 334 -19.76 6.49 31.66
CA PRO A 334 -19.53 5.78 32.91
C PRO A 334 -19.82 4.28 32.73
N SER A 335 -18.95 3.45 33.32
CA SER A 335 -18.98 2.00 33.12
C SER A 335 -20.37 1.43 33.40
N LYS A 336 -20.87 0.60 32.48
CA LYS A 336 -22.25 0.10 32.53
C LYS A 336 -22.55 -0.48 33.91
N VAL A 337 -23.49 0.15 34.63
CA VAL A 337 -23.95 -0.33 35.93
C VAL A 337 -24.44 -1.76 35.75
N ASN A 338 -23.78 -2.70 36.45
CA ASN A 338 -24.08 -4.13 36.38
C ASN A 338 -25.41 -4.42 37.09
N THR A 339 -26.52 -4.08 36.45
CA THR A 339 -27.86 -4.55 36.83
C THR A 339 -27.86 -6.07 36.80
N LYS A 340 -28.24 -6.71 37.91
CA LYS A 340 -28.17 -8.17 38.12
C LYS A 340 -29.24 -8.91 37.31
N GLY A 341 -29.11 -8.90 35.98
CA GLY A 341 -29.89 -9.73 35.07
C GLY A 341 -29.43 -11.20 35.09
N ALA A 342 -30.34 -12.11 34.75
CA ALA A 342 -30.09 -13.55 34.78
C ALA A 342 -28.94 -13.99 33.84
N PRO A 343 -28.16 -15.02 34.21
CA PRO A 343 -26.98 -15.44 33.44
C PRO A 343 -27.37 -16.02 32.07
N LYS A 344 -26.99 -15.33 31.00
CA LYS A 344 -27.06 -15.87 29.63
C LYS A 344 -25.94 -16.89 29.43
N LYS A 345 -26.26 -18.01 28.77
CA LYS A 345 -25.29 -19.07 28.42
C LYS A 345 -24.13 -18.48 27.59
N PRO A 346 -22.88 -18.96 27.78
CA PRO A 346 -21.75 -18.50 26.98
C PRO A 346 -21.93 -18.91 25.51
N MET A 347 -22.15 -17.92 24.64
CA MET A 347 -21.94 -18.13 23.20
C MET A 347 -20.45 -18.38 22.97
N LYS A 348 -20.12 -19.41 22.17
CA LYS A 348 -18.74 -19.61 21.70
C LYS A 348 -18.31 -18.35 20.94
N ARG A 349 -17.22 -17.70 21.38
CA ARG A 349 -16.59 -16.61 20.63
C ARG A 349 -16.24 -17.11 19.23
N SER A 350 -16.84 -16.48 18.21
CA SER A 350 -16.39 -16.61 16.83
C SER A 350 -15.01 -15.97 16.65
N GLN A 351 -14.32 -16.32 15.57
CA GLN A 351 -12.95 -15.85 15.31
C GLN A 351 -12.89 -14.32 15.19
N THR A 352 -11.96 -13.71 15.93
CA THR A 352 -11.75 -12.25 16.02
C THR A 352 -10.98 -11.70 14.82
N SER A 353 -11.55 -11.84 13.61
CA SER A 353 -10.94 -11.42 12.34
C SER A 353 -11.13 -9.93 12.06
N THR A 354 -10.08 -9.24 11.64
CA THR A 354 -10.10 -7.85 11.11
C THR A 354 -10.18 -7.79 9.57
N LYS A 355 -10.51 -8.92 8.91
CA LYS A 355 -10.49 -9.02 7.45
C LYS A 355 -11.79 -8.50 6.82
N ARG A 356 -11.65 -7.66 5.79
CA ARG A 356 -12.62 -7.46 4.71
C ARG A 356 -12.93 -8.82 4.04
N ASP A 357 -14.06 -8.91 3.35
CA ASP A 357 -14.41 -10.11 2.57
C ASP A 357 -13.30 -10.37 1.52
N PRO A 358 -12.66 -11.56 1.48
CA PRO A 358 -11.49 -11.78 0.65
C PRO A 358 -11.78 -11.63 -0.85
N SER A 359 -10.76 -11.19 -1.59
CA SER A 359 -10.82 -11.21 -3.06
C SER A 359 -10.93 -12.65 -3.58
N TYR A 360 -11.54 -12.85 -4.76
CA TYR A 360 -11.68 -14.17 -5.42
C TYR A 360 -10.37 -14.99 -5.40
N TRP A 361 -9.24 -14.31 -5.50
CA TRP A 361 -7.91 -14.91 -5.51
C TRP A 361 -7.47 -15.52 -4.18
N GLU A 362 -7.85 -14.90 -3.06
CA GLU A 362 -7.54 -15.39 -1.72
C GLU A 362 -8.33 -16.67 -1.40
N TYR A 363 -9.44 -16.92 -2.12
CA TYR A 363 -10.06 -18.24 -2.20
C TYR A 363 -9.30 -19.19 -3.15
N VAL A 364 -8.92 -18.75 -4.35
CA VAL A 364 -8.26 -19.62 -5.36
C VAL A 364 -6.92 -20.18 -4.87
N ASP A 365 -6.04 -19.38 -4.29
CA ASP A 365 -4.74 -19.88 -3.78
C ASP A 365 -4.95 -20.90 -2.63
N ALA A 366 -6.10 -20.88 -1.92
CA ALA A 366 -6.48 -21.92 -0.96
C ALA A 366 -7.03 -23.20 -1.63
N PHE A 367 -7.70 -23.10 -2.79
CA PHE A 367 -8.18 -24.25 -3.56
C PHE A 367 -7.05 -25.03 -4.26
N HIS A 368 -5.97 -24.39 -4.71
CA HIS A 368 -4.89 -25.10 -5.39
C HIS A 368 -4.02 -25.98 -4.48
N SER A 369 -4.14 -25.83 -3.16
CA SER A 369 -3.60 -26.78 -2.19
C SER A 369 -4.27 -28.17 -2.22
N VAL A 370 -5.36 -28.36 -2.96
CA VAL A 370 -6.30 -29.49 -2.81
C VAL A 370 -6.27 -30.49 -3.98
N GLN A 371 -5.71 -30.13 -5.14
CA GLN A 371 -5.90 -30.87 -6.40
C GLN A 371 -4.77 -31.85 -6.81
N SER A 372 -3.62 -31.87 -6.11
CA SER A 372 -2.39 -32.51 -6.60
C SER A 372 -2.24 -34.02 -6.31
N SER A 373 -3.32 -34.75 -6.00
CA SER A 373 -3.25 -36.17 -5.61
C SER A 373 -4.44 -37.01 -6.08
N ASN A 374 -4.21 -37.96 -7.01
CA ASN A 374 -5.18 -39.02 -7.36
C ASN A 374 -4.56 -40.18 -8.16
N SER A 375 -4.63 -41.41 -7.63
CA SER A 375 -4.54 -42.70 -8.35
C SER A 375 -4.99 -43.86 -7.43
N PRO A 376 -5.49 -45.00 -7.95
CA PRO A 376 -6.71 -45.57 -7.35
C PRO A 376 -6.65 -47.03 -6.85
N VAL A 377 -7.48 -47.33 -5.85
CA VAL A 377 -8.01 -48.68 -5.54
C VAL A 377 -9.51 -48.58 -5.26
N LYS A 378 -10.30 -49.61 -5.60
CA LYS A 378 -11.75 -49.78 -5.35
C LYS A 378 -11.95 -51.09 -4.57
N ARG A 379 -13.01 -51.38 -3.80
CA ARG A 379 -14.42 -50.92 -3.62
C ARG A 379 -14.71 -50.99 -2.09
N SER A 380 -15.83 -50.60 -1.45
CA SER A 380 -17.05 -49.78 -1.66
C SER A 380 -17.92 -49.96 -0.39
N ALA A 381 -18.98 -49.21 -0.04
CA ALA A 381 -19.52 -47.85 -0.24
C ALA A 381 -20.88 -47.85 0.52
N SER A 382 -21.50 -46.78 1.02
CA SER A 382 -21.28 -45.32 0.99
C SER A 382 -21.77 -44.74 2.35
N CYS A 383 -21.80 -43.44 2.67
CA CYS A 383 -21.56 -42.23 1.89
C CYS A 383 -20.77 -41.22 2.74
N SER A 384 -19.56 -40.87 2.28
CA SER A 384 -18.67 -39.93 2.98
C SER A 384 -17.67 -39.31 1.99
N GLN A 385 -17.40 -38.02 2.15
CA GLN A 385 -16.32 -37.32 1.44
C GLN A 385 -15.02 -37.41 2.27
N PRO A 386 -13.85 -37.74 1.70
CA PRO A 386 -12.62 -37.94 2.47
C PRO A 386 -11.95 -36.64 2.95
N ARG A 387 -11.11 -36.74 3.98
CA ARG A 387 -10.17 -35.68 4.37
C ARG A 387 -8.94 -35.73 3.47
N GLN A 388 -8.54 -34.59 2.88
CA GLN A 388 -7.16 -34.39 2.41
C GLN A 388 -6.20 -34.36 3.62
N PRO A 389 -4.91 -34.74 3.46
CA PRO A 389 -4.02 -34.97 4.58
C PRO A 389 -3.54 -33.66 5.20
N THR A 390 -3.52 -33.60 6.53
CA THR A 390 -2.76 -32.58 7.26
C THR A 390 -1.28 -32.69 6.88
N ARG A 391 -0.73 -31.61 6.30
CA ARG A 391 0.73 -31.43 6.18
C ARG A 391 1.27 -31.37 7.61
N ILE A 392 1.89 -32.46 8.08
CA ILE A 392 2.48 -32.53 9.42
C ILE A 392 3.75 -31.65 9.39
N ILE A 393 3.59 -30.38 9.72
CA ILE A 393 4.71 -29.50 10.03
C ILE A 393 5.30 -30.01 11.36
N PRO A 394 6.55 -30.49 11.40
CA PRO A 394 7.15 -30.98 12.64
C PRO A 394 7.18 -29.88 13.70
N MET A 395 7.00 -30.25 14.97
CA MET A 395 7.08 -29.34 16.11
C MET A 395 6.06 -28.17 16.09
N LEU A 396 5.07 -28.17 15.19
CA LEU A 396 4.02 -27.15 15.13
C LEU A 396 3.24 -27.03 16.46
N ASP A 397 3.11 -28.14 17.18
CA ASP A 397 2.51 -28.26 18.51
C ASP A 397 3.28 -27.51 19.61
N GLN A 398 4.58 -27.25 19.42
CA GLN A 398 5.40 -26.46 20.35
C GLN A 398 5.10 -24.94 20.26
N PHE A 399 4.54 -24.49 19.14
CA PHE A 399 4.11 -23.10 18.97
C PHE A 399 2.69 -22.91 19.52
N ALA A 400 2.42 -21.75 20.14
CA ALA A 400 1.10 -21.46 20.70
C ALA A 400 0.00 -21.57 19.62
N SER A 401 -1.14 -22.17 19.97
CA SER A 401 -2.17 -22.62 19.01
C SER A 401 -2.74 -21.52 18.09
N PHE A 402 -2.67 -20.25 18.50
CA PHE A 402 -3.08 -19.12 17.66
C PHE A 402 -2.04 -18.73 16.60
N PHE A 403 -0.75 -19.05 16.78
CA PHE A 403 0.29 -18.88 15.78
C PHE A 403 0.34 -20.04 14.77
N GLN A 404 -0.06 -21.25 15.16
CA GLN A 404 0.02 -22.45 14.31
C GLN A 404 -0.63 -22.28 12.92
N GLY A 405 -1.76 -21.56 12.83
CA GLY A 405 -2.43 -21.27 11.56
C GLY A 405 -1.73 -20.25 10.63
N PHE A 406 -0.63 -19.64 11.09
CA PHE A 406 0.19 -18.70 10.32
C PHE A 406 1.59 -19.25 9.98
N ILE A 407 2.02 -20.32 10.66
CA ILE A 407 3.30 -20.99 10.42
C ILE A 407 3.18 -21.81 9.12
N ARG A 408 3.95 -21.41 8.11
CA ARG A 408 3.95 -22.04 6.78
C ARG A 408 4.90 -23.24 6.68
N ASP A 409 5.97 -23.19 7.46
CA ASP A 409 7.01 -24.22 7.56
C ASP A 409 7.75 -24.07 8.91
N VAL A 410 8.47 -25.11 9.32
CA VAL A 410 9.36 -25.10 10.49
C VAL A 410 10.70 -25.70 10.06
N VAL A 411 11.76 -24.89 10.14
CA VAL A 411 13.12 -25.34 9.89
C VAL A 411 13.79 -25.61 11.24
N ASP A 412 13.89 -26.88 11.62
CA ASP A 412 14.74 -27.30 12.72
C ASP A 412 16.20 -27.26 12.25
N VAL A 413 17.07 -26.56 12.99
CA VAL A 413 18.49 -26.36 12.68
C VAL A 413 19.31 -26.70 13.92
N LYS A 414 20.60 -26.97 13.73
CA LYS A 414 21.48 -27.37 14.84
C LYS A 414 21.43 -26.37 16.00
N ALA A 415 21.02 -26.89 17.17
CA ALA A 415 20.89 -26.15 18.42
C ALA A 415 22.26 -25.78 19.06
N ASP A 416 23.03 -24.95 18.36
CA ASP A 416 24.21 -24.25 18.86
C ASP A 416 23.97 -22.72 18.93
N GLY A 417 24.92 -21.95 19.47
CA GLY A 417 24.81 -20.49 19.61
C GLY A 417 24.78 -19.70 18.29
N ASN A 418 24.74 -20.38 17.13
CA ASN A 418 24.49 -19.78 15.83
C ASN A 418 23.09 -20.12 15.26
N CYS A 419 22.22 -20.81 16.01
CA CYS A 419 20.92 -21.29 15.51
C CYS A 419 20.11 -20.23 14.73
N GLY A 420 20.04 -18.98 15.19
CA GLY A 420 19.40 -17.90 14.45
C GLY A 420 20.00 -17.64 13.06
N TYR A 421 21.33 -17.57 12.96
CA TYR A 421 22.06 -17.39 11.71
C TYR A 421 22.02 -18.64 10.81
N ARG A 422 21.94 -19.83 11.41
CA ARG A 422 21.69 -21.12 10.73
C ARG A 422 20.30 -21.14 10.08
N SER A 423 19.26 -20.70 10.81
CA SER A 423 17.90 -20.58 10.27
C SER A 423 17.84 -19.62 9.08
N ILE A 424 18.56 -18.49 9.13
CA ILE A 424 18.65 -17.56 7.99
C ILE A 424 19.31 -18.24 6.78
N GLY A 425 20.46 -18.91 6.96
CA GLY A 425 21.14 -19.63 5.89
C GLY A 425 20.26 -20.71 5.25
N ALA A 426 19.52 -21.47 6.07
CA ALA A 426 18.57 -22.47 5.59
C ALA A 426 17.36 -21.85 4.86
N LEU A 427 16.75 -20.79 5.40
CA LEU A 427 15.61 -20.09 4.77
C LEU A 427 15.96 -19.41 3.45
N LEU A 428 17.19 -18.93 3.29
CA LEU A 428 17.73 -18.39 2.04
C LEU A 428 18.13 -19.49 1.01
N GLY A 429 17.93 -20.77 1.34
CA GLY A 429 18.32 -21.89 0.47
C GLY A 429 19.84 -22.15 0.41
N MET A 430 20.63 -21.51 1.28
CA MET A 430 22.09 -21.62 1.35
C MET A 430 22.56 -22.78 2.24
N GLY A 431 21.63 -23.48 2.91
CA GLY A 431 21.92 -24.50 3.92
C GLY A 431 22.30 -23.92 5.29
N GLU A 432 22.08 -24.68 6.36
CA GLU A 432 22.29 -24.17 7.73
C GLU A 432 23.77 -23.85 8.04
N ASP A 433 24.72 -24.60 7.46
CA ASP A 433 26.16 -24.39 7.68
C ASP A 433 26.72 -23.14 6.96
N SER A 434 25.89 -22.42 6.19
CA SER A 434 26.22 -21.08 5.67
C SER A 434 26.14 -19.95 6.72
N TRP A 435 25.85 -20.27 7.99
CA TRP A 435 25.82 -19.28 9.09
C TRP A 435 27.06 -18.37 9.23
N PRO A 436 28.32 -18.76 8.91
CA PRO A 436 29.46 -17.85 9.00
C PRO A 436 29.39 -16.77 7.92
N LEU A 437 28.88 -17.12 6.73
CA LEU A 437 28.65 -16.17 5.65
C LEU A 437 27.54 -15.19 6.01
N VAL A 438 26.44 -15.66 6.62
CA VAL A 438 25.38 -14.78 7.15
C VAL A 438 25.94 -13.76 8.16
N ARG A 439 26.71 -14.22 9.16
CA ARG A 439 27.37 -13.31 10.14
C ARG A 439 28.28 -12.27 9.44
N ASN A 440 29.08 -12.69 8.47
CA ASN A 440 29.98 -11.82 7.71
C ASN A 440 29.23 -10.79 6.86
N GLU A 441 28.12 -11.17 6.22
CA GLU A 441 27.30 -10.24 5.44
C GLU A 441 26.60 -9.20 6.32
N LEU A 442 26.08 -9.59 7.49
CA LEU A 442 25.51 -8.65 8.47
C LEU A 442 26.59 -7.71 9.04
N LEU A 443 27.81 -8.19 9.24
CA LEU A 443 28.94 -7.38 9.71
C LEU A 443 29.34 -6.31 8.67
N LYS A 444 29.33 -6.66 7.38
CA LYS A 444 29.53 -5.71 6.28
C LYS A 444 28.42 -4.67 6.21
N GLU A 445 27.17 -5.07 6.46
CA GLU A 445 26.01 -4.16 6.46
C GLU A 445 26.13 -3.11 7.56
N LEU A 446 26.41 -3.53 8.80
CA LEU A 446 26.70 -2.62 9.92
C LEU A 446 27.89 -1.70 9.62
N GLY A 447 28.96 -2.23 9.01
CA GLY A 447 30.13 -1.43 8.63
C GLY A 447 29.84 -0.39 7.54
N ARG A 448 28.93 -0.70 6.60
CA ARG A 448 28.58 0.14 5.45
C ARG A 448 27.69 1.33 5.81
N TRP A 449 26.77 1.14 6.76
CA TRP A 449 25.81 2.16 7.21
C TRP A 449 25.97 2.44 8.71
N SER A 450 27.23 2.52 9.14
CA SER A 450 27.59 2.61 10.55
C SER A 450 27.00 3.83 11.26
N HIS A 451 26.87 4.96 10.56
CA HIS A 451 26.23 6.16 11.07
C HIS A 451 24.72 5.98 11.25
N GLU A 452 24.04 5.35 10.30
CA GLU A 452 22.60 5.10 10.32
C GLU A 452 22.24 4.11 11.43
N TYR A 453 22.97 3.00 11.54
CA TYR A 453 22.77 2.01 12.61
C TYR A 453 23.18 2.55 13.99
N MET A 454 24.23 3.37 14.10
CA MET A 454 24.60 4.02 15.37
C MET A 454 23.49 4.96 15.88
N ASN A 455 22.79 5.66 14.98
CA ASN A 455 21.62 6.45 15.35
C ASN A 455 20.41 5.56 15.70
N LEU A 456 20.16 4.48 14.95
CA LEU A 456 19.07 3.54 15.22
C LEU A 456 19.19 2.84 16.58
N PHE A 457 20.39 2.42 16.95
CA PHE A 457 20.68 1.69 18.20
C PHE A 457 21.03 2.62 19.37
N GLY A 458 20.84 3.93 19.24
CA GLY A 458 20.95 4.89 20.34
C GLY A 458 22.37 5.26 20.79
N GLY A 459 23.41 4.92 20.02
CA GLY A 459 24.78 5.36 20.28
C GLY A 459 25.87 4.37 19.86
N THR A 460 27.12 4.87 19.87
CA THR A 460 28.31 4.14 19.41
C THR A 460 28.57 2.87 20.22
N GLU A 461 28.31 2.90 21.52
CA GLU A 461 28.55 1.76 22.42
C GLU A 461 27.68 0.55 22.03
N ARG A 462 26.37 0.75 21.82
CA ARG A 462 25.46 -0.34 21.41
C ARG A 462 25.76 -0.84 20.00
N PHE A 463 26.12 0.07 19.09
CA PHE A 463 26.56 -0.30 17.74
C PHE A 463 27.82 -1.19 17.76
N GLU A 464 28.85 -0.82 18.52
CA GLU A 464 30.07 -1.65 18.62
C GLU A 464 29.83 -2.96 19.39
N GLN A 465 28.95 -2.98 20.41
CA GLN A 465 28.50 -4.24 21.03
C GLN A 465 27.87 -5.20 20.00
N LEU A 466 26.99 -4.71 19.12
CA LEU A 466 26.35 -5.51 18.07
C LEU A 466 27.33 -5.96 16.99
N LYS A 467 28.26 -5.09 16.60
CA LYS A 467 29.35 -5.41 15.67
C LYS A 467 30.29 -6.48 16.24
N LEU A 468 30.56 -6.44 17.56
CA LEU A 468 31.31 -7.46 18.30
C LEU A 468 30.50 -8.75 18.55
N SER A 469 29.17 -8.76 18.47
CA SER A 469 28.33 -9.97 18.62
C SER A 469 28.38 -10.86 17.37
N LEU A 470 28.66 -10.26 16.20
CA LEU A 470 28.77 -10.98 14.93
C LEU A 470 30.12 -11.68 14.74
N LEU A 471 31.20 -11.18 15.36
CA LEU A 471 32.55 -11.75 15.29
C LEU A 471 32.68 -13.02 16.14
N VAL A 472 33.04 -14.14 15.49
CA VAL A 472 33.20 -15.47 16.10
C VAL A 472 34.34 -16.23 15.42
N ASP A 473 35.31 -16.71 16.21
CA ASP A 473 36.34 -17.64 15.73
C ASP A 473 35.77 -19.06 15.59
N GLY A 474 35.86 -19.62 14.38
CA GLY A 474 34.91 -20.60 13.83
C GLY A 474 34.85 -22.02 14.42
N PHE A 475 35.45 -22.30 15.59
CA PHE A 475 35.64 -23.67 16.10
C PHE A 475 35.33 -23.90 17.59
N SER A 476 34.53 -23.06 18.26
CA SER A 476 34.20 -23.26 19.69
C SER A 476 32.74 -22.92 20.06
N LYS A 477 32.36 -23.23 21.31
CA LYS A 477 31.02 -22.93 21.85
C LYS A 477 30.79 -21.41 21.93
N VAL A 478 29.92 -20.92 21.05
CA VAL A 478 29.52 -19.51 20.96
C VAL A 478 28.80 -19.06 22.24
N SER A 479 29.39 -18.08 22.93
CA SER A 479 28.89 -17.48 24.17
C SER A 479 27.64 -16.61 23.94
N VAL A 480 26.88 -16.35 25.01
CA VAL A 480 25.55 -15.72 24.94
C VAL A 480 25.60 -14.29 24.37
N ASP A 481 26.70 -13.56 24.57
CA ASP A 481 26.94 -12.23 23.97
C ASP A 481 27.08 -12.24 22.44
N LYS A 482 27.21 -13.43 21.83
CA LYS A 482 27.29 -13.64 20.37
C LYS A 482 25.99 -14.21 19.78
N TRP A 483 24.96 -14.46 20.59
CA TRP A 483 23.69 -15.02 20.10
C TRP A 483 22.92 -13.97 19.29
N MET A 484 22.01 -14.42 18.43
CA MET A 484 21.18 -13.53 17.63
C MET A 484 20.00 -13.01 18.47
N ASP A 485 20.05 -11.76 18.92
CA ASP A 485 18.84 -11.06 19.35
C ASP A 485 18.08 -10.51 18.14
N ILE A 486 16.80 -10.84 18.04
CA ILE A 486 15.92 -10.38 16.94
C ILE A 486 15.56 -8.90 17.08
N THR A 487 15.56 -8.35 18.31
CA THR A 487 15.20 -6.94 18.55
C THR A 487 16.21 -5.97 17.91
N ASP A 488 17.50 -6.28 18.00
CA ASP A 488 18.55 -5.48 17.36
C ASP A 488 18.88 -5.99 15.95
N MET A 489 19.16 -7.29 15.79
CA MET A 489 19.68 -7.85 14.54
C MET A 489 18.61 -7.93 13.43
N GLY A 490 17.32 -7.94 13.78
CA GLY A 490 16.21 -8.02 12.81
C GLY A 490 16.22 -6.90 11.78
N TYR A 491 16.60 -5.68 12.17
CA TYR A 491 16.75 -4.55 11.24
C TYR A 491 17.91 -4.73 10.26
N VAL A 492 19.04 -5.27 10.73
CA VAL A 492 20.23 -5.55 9.90
C VAL A 492 19.93 -6.65 8.89
N ILE A 493 19.25 -7.72 9.34
CA ILE A 493 18.84 -8.86 8.49
C ILE A 493 17.90 -8.39 7.38
N ALA A 494 16.83 -7.66 7.74
CA ALA A 494 15.83 -7.16 6.79
C ALA A 494 16.30 -5.98 5.91
N SER A 495 17.52 -5.48 6.12
CA SER A 495 18.17 -4.49 5.24
C SER A 495 19.23 -5.16 4.34
N ARG A 496 19.86 -6.25 4.80
CA ARG A 496 20.85 -7.01 4.02
C ARG A 496 20.23 -7.93 2.96
N TYR A 497 19.04 -8.48 3.23
CA TYR A 497 18.35 -9.53 2.46
C TYR A 497 16.90 -9.14 2.12
#